data_AF-A0A199VLB4-F1
#
_entry.id   AF-A0A199VLB4-F1
#
_cell.length_a   1.000
_cell.length_b   1.000
_cell.length_c   1.000
_cell.angle_alpha   90.00
_cell.angle_beta   90.00
_cell.angle_gamma   90.00
#
_symmetry.space_group_name_H-M   'P 1'
#
loop_
_entity.id
_entity.type
_entity.pdbx_description
1 polymer ?
#
loop_
_entity_poly.entity_id
_entity_poly.type
_entity_poly.pdbx_seq_one_letter_code
_entity_poly.pdbx_strand_id
1 'polypeptide(L)'
;MADGESPWPLHLLSLVLSLLSSLRGPPSPSPSSEAAALLLFKSSLSAPDPALHNWLPGSAPCDAGWSGVACGANGTVAELRLDGTGLSGRLPSLAPLAALPGLRAVSLSNNGFQGPLPADVRQLGALAELDLSYNRFSGKVPEDAFAGMRMLERVDLSHNELEGRLPESLAGLPRLAELAAEYNRFEGELPDLWQAGLTAANVAYNNLEGPIPTGLSRFKASMFEGNKNLCGPPLSIPCSTFSPPSPSKNISLILLFAIIVISLGVLLVIIGLIMVILARRRQKNKHTEQIFQYTGATANNESSDADDEAELGAISHQHGGHKRSHKEEKGKLVFVRERKQRFEIEDLLRASAEILGSGNFGSSYKANLFDGPAVVVKRFREMKGLGREEFQEYMRRLGDCLTLT
;
A
#
# COMPACT_ATOMS: atom_id res chain seq x y z
N MET A 1 49.51 -20.87 -69.27
CA MET A 1 49.23 -19.87 -68.23
C MET A 1 47.75 -19.93 -67.94
N ALA A 2 47.40 -20.05 -66.67
CA ALA A 2 46.04 -20.18 -66.17
C ALA A 2 45.60 -18.82 -65.61
N ASP A 3 44.39 -18.39 -65.95
CA ASP A 3 43.65 -17.33 -65.26
C ASP A 3 42.25 -17.88 -64.94
N GLY A 4 41.96 -17.99 -63.65
CA GLY A 4 40.68 -18.44 -63.12
C GLY A 4 40.32 -17.61 -61.90
N GLU A 5 39.60 -16.51 -62.13
CA GLU A 5 39.02 -15.69 -61.06
C GLU A 5 37.69 -16.29 -60.59
N SER A 6 37.51 -16.37 -59.27
CA SER A 6 36.31 -16.87 -58.60
C SER A 6 35.48 -15.70 -58.06
N PRO A 7 34.14 -15.69 -58.23
CA PRO A 7 33.29 -14.65 -57.64
C PRO A 7 32.57 -15.23 -56.40
N TRP A 8 32.99 -14.84 -55.20
CA TRP A 8 32.13 -15.01 -54.02
C TRP A 8 31.15 -13.83 -53.94
N PRO A 9 29.83 -14.06 -53.92
CA PRO A 9 28.86 -12.98 -53.86
C PRO A 9 28.90 -12.31 -52.48
N LEU A 10 29.03 -10.98 -52.47
CA LEU A 10 29.01 -10.11 -51.28
C LEU A 10 27.84 -10.35 -50.33
N HIS A 11 26.76 -10.98 -50.81
CA HIS A 11 25.60 -11.40 -50.03
C HIS A 11 25.91 -12.50 -48.99
N LEU A 12 26.84 -13.42 -49.27
CA LEU A 12 27.25 -14.44 -48.30
C LEU A 12 28.05 -13.83 -47.14
N LEU A 13 28.88 -12.81 -47.40
CA LEU A 13 29.62 -12.09 -46.38
C LEU A 13 28.68 -11.28 -45.46
N SER A 14 27.65 -10.64 -46.04
CA SER A 14 26.60 -9.92 -45.30
C SER A 14 25.78 -10.85 -44.42
N LEU A 15 25.44 -12.06 -44.90
CA LEU A 15 24.70 -13.03 -44.10
C LEU A 15 25.54 -13.54 -42.93
N VAL A 16 26.82 -13.85 -43.16
CA VAL A 16 27.75 -14.28 -42.10
C VAL A 16 27.96 -13.18 -41.05
N LEU A 17 28.07 -11.91 -41.45
CA LEU A 17 28.15 -10.77 -40.52
C LEU A 17 26.86 -10.54 -39.71
N SER A 18 25.69 -10.76 -40.33
CA SER A 18 24.38 -10.67 -39.64
C SER A 18 24.13 -11.85 -38.69
N LEU A 19 24.60 -13.05 -39.02
CA LEU A 19 24.54 -14.23 -38.15
C LEU A 19 25.55 -14.13 -36.98
N LEU A 20 26.74 -13.56 -37.20
CA LEU A 20 27.72 -13.29 -36.14
C LEU A 20 27.26 -12.21 -35.16
N SER A 21 26.46 -11.24 -35.59
CA SER A 21 25.83 -10.25 -34.70
C SER A 21 24.62 -10.79 -33.94
N SER A 22 23.99 -11.86 -34.44
CA SER A 22 22.92 -12.58 -33.72
C SER A 22 23.42 -13.66 -32.75
N LEU A 23 24.73 -13.99 -32.78
CA LEU A 23 25.43 -14.86 -31.82
C LEU A 23 26.02 -14.09 -30.63
N ARG A 24 25.95 -12.76 -30.66
CA ARG A 24 26.38 -11.93 -29.53
C ARG A 24 25.23 -11.90 -28.53
N GLY A 25 25.35 -12.69 -27.47
CA GLY A 25 24.53 -12.51 -26.28
C GLY A 25 24.58 -11.05 -25.79
N PRO A 26 23.65 -10.62 -24.92
CA PRO A 26 23.66 -9.25 -24.40
C PRO A 26 25.08 -8.91 -23.93
N PRO A 27 25.63 -7.74 -24.30
CA PRO A 27 26.98 -7.37 -23.91
C PRO A 27 27.09 -7.50 -22.39
N SER A 28 28.10 -8.22 -21.91
CA SER A 28 28.44 -8.22 -20.49
C SER A 28 28.54 -6.75 -20.05
N PRO A 29 27.89 -6.35 -18.96
CA PRO A 29 27.91 -4.97 -18.51
C PRO A 29 29.37 -4.54 -18.36
N SER A 30 29.72 -3.44 -19.02
CA SER A 30 31.06 -2.89 -18.94
C SER A 30 31.36 -2.47 -17.49
N PRO A 31 32.62 -2.41 -17.07
CA PRO A 31 33.00 -1.88 -15.75
C PRO A 31 32.39 -0.50 -15.43
N SER A 32 32.15 0.31 -16.47
CA SER A 32 31.45 1.60 -16.37
C SER A 32 29.96 1.49 -16.03
N SER A 33 29.30 0.39 -16.37
CA SER A 33 27.89 0.13 -16.07
C SER A 33 27.68 -0.43 -14.66
N GLU A 34 28.61 -1.24 -14.14
CA GLU A 34 28.58 -1.67 -12.72
C GLU A 34 28.85 -0.48 -11.78
N ALA A 35 29.81 0.38 -12.13
CA ALA A 35 30.05 1.64 -11.43
C ALA A 35 28.78 2.50 -11.39
N ALA A 36 28.09 2.64 -12.53
CA ALA A 36 26.86 3.42 -12.62
C ALA A 36 25.75 2.83 -11.74
N ALA A 37 25.57 1.51 -11.73
CA ALA A 37 24.59 0.82 -10.89
C ALA A 37 24.83 1.08 -9.38
N LEU A 38 26.08 0.95 -8.94
CA LEU A 38 26.46 1.24 -7.55
C LEU A 38 26.34 2.72 -7.20
N LEU A 39 26.70 3.65 -8.11
CA LEU A 39 26.51 5.09 -7.88
C LEU A 39 25.02 5.47 -7.81
N LEU A 40 24.16 4.82 -8.60
CA LEU A 40 22.71 4.97 -8.50
C LEU A 40 22.20 4.44 -7.16
N PHE A 41 22.65 3.26 -6.72
CA PHE A 41 22.34 2.73 -5.40
C PHE A 41 22.77 3.71 -4.30
N LYS A 42 24.01 4.20 -4.33
CA LYS A 42 24.53 5.22 -3.40
C LYS A 42 23.67 6.48 -3.37
N SER A 43 23.24 6.98 -4.53
CA SER A 43 22.39 8.17 -4.61
C SER A 43 20.99 7.97 -4.02
N SER A 44 20.53 6.72 -3.91
CA SER A 44 19.25 6.37 -3.30
C SER A 44 19.30 6.37 -1.76
N LEU A 45 20.49 6.31 -1.15
CA LEU A 45 20.65 6.30 0.30
C LEU A 45 20.46 7.71 0.86
N SER A 46 19.69 7.84 1.94
CA SER A 46 19.53 9.12 2.65
C SER A 46 20.77 9.39 3.51
N ALA A 47 21.48 10.50 3.21
CA ALA A 47 22.54 11.16 4.01
C ALA A 47 24.01 10.94 3.53
N PRO A 48 24.94 11.87 3.86
CA PRO A 48 26.29 11.92 3.31
C PRO A 48 27.18 10.91 4.04
N ASP A 49 27.47 9.80 3.36
CA ASP A 49 28.14 8.69 3.99
C ASP A 49 29.66 8.68 3.72
N PRO A 50 30.52 8.89 4.76
CA PRO A 50 31.96 8.70 4.62
C PRO A 50 32.33 7.25 4.30
N ALA A 51 31.50 6.25 4.59
CA ALA A 51 31.82 4.85 4.26
C ALA A 51 31.94 4.62 2.75
N LEU A 52 31.18 5.38 1.95
CA LEU A 52 31.17 5.29 0.49
C LEU A 52 32.01 6.38 -0.19
N HIS A 53 32.95 7.02 0.52
CA HIS A 53 33.72 8.17 0.01
C HIS A 53 34.54 7.86 -1.25
N ASN A 54 35.06 6.64 -1.39
CA ASN A 54 35.87 6.21 -2.53
C ASN A 54 35.05 5.72 -3.74
N TRP A 55 33.72 5.72 -3.64
CA TRP A 55 32.84 5.46 -4.78
C TRP A 55 32.77 6.71 -5.67
N LEU A 56 33.65 6.78 -6.65
CA LEU A 56 33.89 7.95 -7.50
C LEU A 56 33.45 7.71 -8.95
N PRO A 57 32.76 8.66 -9.59
CA PRO A 57 32.49 8.60 -11.02
C PRO A 57 33.77 8.44 -11.84
N GLY A 58 33.75 7.56 -12.84
CA GLY A 58 34.88 7.35 -13.75
C GLY A 58 35.93 6.35 -13.28
N SER A 59 35.80 5.77 -12.07
CA SER A 59 36.60 4.63 -11.64
C SER A 59 35.78 3.34 -11.65
N ALA A 60 36.41 2.21 -11.98
CA ALA A 60 35.77 0.90 -11.92
C ALA A 60 35.80 0.37 -10.47
N PRO A 61 34.69 -0.19 -9.95
CA PRO A 61 34.60 -0.59 -8.54
C PRO A 61 35.68 -1.59 -8.12
N CYS A 62 35.98 -2.56 -8.98
CA CYS A 62 36.96 -3.61 -8.73
C CYS A 62 38.40 -3.12 -8.80
N ASP A 63 38.73 -2.25 -9.77
CA ASP A 63 40.08 -1.75 -9.95
C ASP A 63 40.45 -0.70 -8.89
N ALA A 64 39.48 0.13 -8.50
CA ALA A 64 39.67 1.21 -7.55
C ALA A 64 39.46 0.77 -6.08
N GLY A 65 39.13 -0.50 -5.84
CA GLY A 65 38.94 -1.04 -4.48
C GLY A 65 37.84 -0.31 -3.71
N TRP A 66 36.65 -0.17 -4.30
CA TRP A 66 35.52 0.50 -3.65
C TRP A 66 35.17 -0.15 -2.32
N SER A 67 34.95 0.66 -1.29
CA SER A 67 34.66 0.17 0.04
C SER A 67 33.43 -0.73 0.01
N GLY A 68 33.56 -1.92 0.60
CA GLY A 68 32.48 -2.92 0.65
C GLY A 68 32.18 -3.63 -0.65
N VAL A 69 32.95 -3.42 -1.73
CA VAL A 69 32.78 -4.13 -2.99
C VAL A 69 33.81 -5.24 -3.09
N ALA A 70 33.36 -6.49 -3.23
CA ALA A 70 34.24 -7.61 -3.59
C ALA A 70 33.93 -8.08 -5.01
N CYS A 71 34.98 -8.44 -5.74
CA CYS A 71 34.88 -8.78 -7.15
C CYS A 71 35.28 -10.23 -7.42
N GLY A 72 34.60 -10.85 -8.37
CA GLY A 72 34.91 -12.19 -8.83
C GLY A 72 36.20 -12.25 -9.66
N ALA A 73 36.66 -13.46 -9.98
CA ALA A 73 37.88 -13.69 -10.77
C ALA A 73 37.84 -13.08 -12.18
N ASN A 74 36.65 -12.79 -12.69
CA ASN A 74 36.39 -12.14 -13.98
C ASN A 74 36.34 -10.60 -13.89
N GLY A 75 36.59 -10.01 -12.71
CA GLY A 75 36.56 -8.56 -12.49
C GLY A 75 35.17 -7.94 -12.42
N THR A 76 34.11 -8.74 -12.28
CA THR A 76 32.73 -8.22 -12.05
C THR A 76 32.43 -8.15 -10.57
N VAL A 77 31.60 -7.18 -10.17
CA VAL A 77 31.13 -7.07 -8.78
C VAL A 77 30.37 -8.35 -8.39
N ALA A 78 30.86 -9.03 -7.36
CA ALA A 78 30.30 -10.29 -6.86
C ALA A 78 29.59 -10.12 -5.51
N GLU A 79 30.07 -9.21 -4.67
CA GLU A 79 29.53 -9.02 -3.33
C GLU A 79 29.51 -7.53 -2.97
N LEU A 80 28.45 -7.12 -2.28
CA LEU A 80 28.32 -5.82 -1.66
C LEU A 80 28.16 -6.00 -0.15
N ARG A 81 29.20 -5.70 0.63
CA ARG A 81 29.23 -5.81 2.09
C ARG A 81 29.50 -4.46 2.72
N LEU A 82 28.44 -3.85 3.25
CA LEU A 82 28.47 -2.53 3.89
C LEU A 82 28.10 -2.64 5.38
N ASP A 83 28.54 -3.72 6.01
CA ASP A 83 28.24 -4.03 7.41
C ASP A 83 28.86 -3.00 8.36
N GLY A 84 28.10 -2.53 9.34
CA GLY A 84 28.65 -1.64 10.37
C GLY A 84 29.15 -0.27 9.85
N THR A 85 28.68 0.17 8.69
CA THR A 85 29.17 1.40 8.03
C THR A 85 28.49 2.67 8.55
N GLY A 86 27.48 2.54 9.40
CA GLY A 86 26.72 3.68 9.93
C GLY A 86 25.69 4.23 8.94
N LEU A 87 25.44 3.50 7.85
CA LEU A 87 24.36 3.78 6.90
C LEU A 87 23.03 3.84 7.64
N SER A 88 22.17 4.79 7.28
CA SER A 88 20.91 4.98 7.99
C SER A 88 19.82 5.59 7.12
N GLY A 89 18.65 5.79 7.71
CA GLY A 89 17.47 6.26 6.99
C GLY A 89 16.73 5.12 6.30
N ARG A 90 15.85 5.46 5.36
CA ARG A 90 15.06 4.46 4.64
C ARG A 90 15.87 3.90 3.48
N LEU A 91 15.77 2.59 3.24
CA LEU A 91 16.25 1.93 2.03
C LEU A 91 15.16 2.01 0.95
N PRO A 92 15.25 2.88 -0.07
CA PRO A 92 14.12 3.12 -0.96
C PRO A 92 14.01 2.10 -2.10
N SER A 93 15.13 1.58 -2.62
CA SER A 93 15.17 0.68 -3.78
C SER A 93 16.46 -0.12 -3.82
N LEU A 94 16.34 -1.42 -4.10
CA LEU A 94 17.47 -2.31 -4.43
C LEU A 94 17.60 -2.57 -5.94
N ALA A 95 16.66 -2.09 -6.75
CA ALA A 95 16.64 -2.29 -8.19
C ALA A 95 17.95 -1.95 -8.92
N PRO A 96 18.72 -0.89 -8.56
CA PRO A 96 20.00 -0.62 -9.22
C PRO A 96 20.99 -1.78 -9.11
N LEU A 97 20.97 -2.54 -8.00
CA LEU A 97 21.86 -3.67 -7.81
C LEU A 97 21.52 -4.87 -8.71
N ALA A 98 20.30 -4.94 -9.25
CA ALA A 98 19.91 -5.97 -10.21
C ALA A 98 20.67 -5.85 -11.55
N ALA A 99 21.29 -4.70 -11.83
CA ALA A 99 22.13 -4.50 -13.01
C ALA A 99 23.53 -5.12 -12.87
N LEU A 100 23.89 -5.64 -11.69
CA LEU A 100 25.18 -6.29 -11.41
C LEU A 100 25.07 -7.81 -11.70
N PRO A 101 25.61 -8.31 -12.83
CA PRO A 101 25.37 -9.69 -13.28
C PRO A 101 26.08 -10.73 -12.40
N GLY A 102 27.19 -10.30 -11.78
CA GLY A 102 28.03 -11.12 -10.92
C GLY A 102 27.55 -11.15 -9.48
N LEU A 103 26.60 -10.29 -9.08
CA LEU A 103 26.23 -10.12 -7.68
C LEU A 103 25.60 -11.40 -7.11
N ARG A 104 26.18 -11.89 -6.02
CA ARG A 104 25.76 -13.09 -5.29
C ARG A 104 25.51 -12.83 -3.81
N ALA A 105 26.18 -11.84 -3.20
CA ALA A 105 25.96 -11.51 -1.80
C ALA A 105 25.69 -10.01 -1.60
N VAL A 106 24.68 -9.69 -0.82
CA VAL A 106 24.40 -8.34 -0.32
C VAL A 106 24.28 -8.42 1.18
N SER A 107 25.15 -7.70 1.88
CA SER A 107 25.17 -7.59 3.32
C SER A 107 25.12 -6.11 3.71
N LEU A 108 24.06 -5.72 4.41
CA LEU A 108 23.84 -4.38 4.95
C LEU A 108 23.67 -4.45 6.48
N SER A 109 24.23 -5.49 7.12
CA SER A 109 24.02 -5.78 8.53
C SER A 109 24.56 -4.68 9.44
N ASN A 110 24.06 -4.63 10.68
CA ASN A 110 24.58 -3.75 11.73
C ASN A 110 24.62 -2.26 11.31
N ASN A 111 23.54 -1.79 10.72
CA ASN A 111 23.37 -0.41 10.28
C ASN A 111 22.14 0.22 10.94
N GLY A 112 21.83 1.46 10.55
CA GLY A 112 20.71 2.23 11.05
C GLY A 112 19.52 2.30 10.10
N PHE A 113 19.37 1.37 9.15
CA PHE A 113 18.28 1.38 8.17
C PHE A 113 16.91 1.23 8.85
N GLN A 114 15.92 1.95 8.34
CA GLN A 114 14.58 2.09 8.91
C GLN A 114 13.48 1.92 7.86
N GLY A 115 12.26 1.62 8.32
CA GLY A 115 11.09 1.47 7.46
C GLY A 115 11.03 0.11 6.76
N PRO A 116 10.12 -0.07 5.78
CA PRO A 116 9.89 -1.37 5.17
C PRO A 116 11.02 -1.81 4.26
N LEU A 117 11.18 -3.13 4.17
CA LEU A 117 11.99 -3.77 3.14
C LEU A 117 11.45 -3.35 1.75
N PRO A 118 12.31 -2.91 0.82
CA PRO A 118 11.85 -2.47 -0.49
C PRO A 118 11.35 -3.68 -1.30
N ALA A 119 10.19 -3.51 -1.96
CA ALA A 119 9.49 -4.59 -2.67
C ALA A 119 10.24 -5.09 -3.91
N ASP A 120 11.27 -4.37 -4.36
CA ASP A 120 12.11 -4.72 -5.49
C ASP A 120 13.27 -5.66 -5.11
N VAL A 121 13.39 -6.10 -3.85
CA VAL A 121 14.39 -7.09 -3.43
C VAL A 121 14.36 -8.36 -4.28
N ARG A 122 13.17 -8.80 -4.73
CA ARG A 122 12.98 -9.93 -5.65
C ARG A 122 13.70 -9.79 -7.00
N GLN A 123 14.05 -8.57 -7.40
CA GLN A 123 14.75 -8.32 -8.67
C GLN A 123 16.20 -8.81 -8.62
N LEU A 124 16.75 -9.05 -7.43
CA LEU A 124 18.08 -9.63 -7.22
C LEU A 124 18.05 -11.16 -7.43
N GLY A 125 17.52 -11.62 -8.56
CA GLY A 125 17.19 -13.03 -8.80
C GLY A 125 18.38 -14.01 -8.79
N ALA A 126 19.61 -13.50 -8.98
CA ALA A 126 20.84 -14.28 -8.94
C ALA A 126 21.51 -14.32 -7.56
N LEU A 127 20.95 -13.63 -6.56
CA LEU A 127 21.51 -13.52 -5.23
C LEU A 127 21.49 -14.87 -4.52
N ALA A 128 22.58 -15.19 -3.83
CA ALA A 128 22.76 -16.36 -2.98
C ALA A 128 22.68 -16.02 -1.49
N GLU A 129 23.08 -14.81 -1.11
CA GLU A 129 23.07 -14.34 0.28
C GLU A 129 22.47 -12.94 0.38
N LEU A 130 21.48 -12.81 1.27
CA LEU A 130 20.94 -11.53 1.69
C LEU A 130 21.01 -11.44 3.22
N ASP A 131 21.81 -10.50 3.71
CA ASP A 131 21.90 -10.19 5.14
C ASP A 131 21.52 -8.72 5.39
N LEU A 132 20.41 -8.55 6.11
CA LEU A 132 19.85 -7.27 6.52
C LEU A 132 19.71 -7.21 8.04
N SER A 133 20.41 -8.08 8.76
CA SER A 133 20.31 -8.23 10.20
C SER A 133 20.77 -6.99 10.96
N TYR A 134 20.39 -6.89 12.24
CA TYR A 134 20.83 -5.80 13.13
C TYR A 134 20.59 -4.41 12.52
N ASN A 135 19.35 -4.17 12.10
CA ASN A 135 18.88 -2.89 11.59
C ASN A 135 17.58 -2.49 12.33
N ARG A 136 16.87 -1.49 11.82
CA ARG A 136 15.54 -1.07 12.31
C ARG A 136 14.49 -1.18 11.21
N PHE A 137 14.63 -2.16 10.31
CA PHE A 137 13.62 -2.42 9.29
C PHE A 137 12.29 -2.79 9.96
N SER A 138 11.18 -2.21 9.49
CA SER A 138 9.88 -2.31 10.14
C SER A 138 8.74 -2.44 9.13
N GLY A 139 7.56 -2.87 9.59
CA GLY A 139 6.45 -3.19 8.70
C GLY A 139 6.55 -4.59 8.12
N LYS A 140 5.61 -4.91 7.21
CA LYS A 140 5.46 -6.24 6.65
C LYS A 140 6.45 -6.53 5.54
N VAL A 141 7.03 -7.73 5.56
CA VAL A 141 7.76 -8.27 4.40
C VAL A 141 6.71 -8.65 3.34
N PRO A 142 6.84 -8.18 2.08
CA PRO A 142 5.93 -8.58 1.01
C PRO A 142 5.90 -10.10 0.82
N GLU A 143 4.72 -10.68 0.61
CA GLU A 143 4.54 -12.12 0.39
C GLU A 143 5.39 -12.66 -0.78
N ASP A 144 5.63 -11.82 -1.78
CA ASP A 144 6.41 -12.11 -2.99
C ASP A 144 7.85 -11.57 -2.94
N ALA A 145 8.34 -11.16 -1.77
CA ALA A 145 9.67 -10.57 -1.60
C ALA A 145 10.79 -11.47 -2.14
N PHE A 146 10.66 -12.79 -1.99
CA PHE A 146 11.69 -13.75 -2.43
C PHE A 146 11.29 -14.55 -3.67
N ALA A 147 10.16 -14.18 -4.30
CA ALA A 147 9.64 -14.92 -5.44
C ALA A 147 10.63 -14.88 -6.62
N GLY A 148 11.04 -16.07 -7.09
CA GLY A 148 11.93 -16.22 -8.25
C GLY A 148 13.43 -16.12 -7.94
N MET A 149 13.84 -15.89 -6.69
CA MET A 149 15.25 -15.84 -6.28
C MET A 149 15.84 -17.25 -6.13
N ARG A 150 15.91 -18.01 -7.23
CA ARG A 150 16.21 -19.46 -7.23
C ARG A 150 17.59 -19.85 -6.70
N MET A 151 18.51 -18.88 -6.63
CA MET A 151 19.88 -19.10 -6.15
C MET A 151 20.05 -18.77 -4.66
N LEU A 152 19.01 -18.26 -4.00
CA LEU A 152 19.10 -17.78 -2.62
C LEU A 152 19.28 -18.96 -1.65
N GLU A 153 20.38 -18.91 -0.90
CA GLU A 153 20.84 -19.92 0.04
C GLU A 153 20.76 -19.42 1.48
N ARG A 154 21.07 -18.13 1.72
CA ARG A 154 21.02 -17.51 3.05
C ARG A 154 20.14 -16.26 3.03
N VAL A 155 19.21 -16.21 3.98
CA VAL A 155 18.39 -15.04 4.27
C VAL A 155 18.50 -14.73 5.76
N ASP A 156 19.09 -13.58 6.08
CA ASP A 156 19.16 -13.08 7.44
C ASP A 156 18.41 -11.75 7.57
N LEU A 157 17.29 -11.79 8.31
CA LEU A 157 16.44 -10.66 8.66
C LEU A 157 16.42 -10.44 10.19
N SER A 158 17.27 -11.14 10.93
CA SER A 158 17.26 -11.16 12.39
C SER A 158 17.53 -9.78 13.00
N HIS A 159 17.12 -9.58 14.25
CA HIS A 159 17.38 -8.34 14.99
C HIS A 159 16.90 -7.09 14.24
N ASN A 160 15.61 -7.09 13.91
CA ASN A 160 14.93 -5.98 13.26
C ASN A 160 13.58 -5.73 13.96
N GLU A 161 12.75 -4.91 13.32
CA GLU A 161 11.43 -4.50 13.77
C GLU A 161 10.31 -4.97 12.81
N LEU A 162 10.58 -6.02 12.02
CA LEU A 162 9.68 -6.55 11.00
C LEU A 162 8.45 -7.21 11.66
N GLU A 163 7.30 -7.10 11.01
CA GLU A 163 6.02 -7.57 11.52
C GLU A 163 5.20 -8.28 10.44
N GLY A 164 4.04 -8.84 10.80
CA GLY A 164 3.21 -9.63 9.89
C GLY A 164 3.74 -11.05 9.75
N ARG A 165 3.28 -11.76 8.71
CA ARG A 165 3.67 -13.15 8.46
C ARG A 165 5.06 -13.22 7.83
N LEU A 166 5.75 -14.34 8.07
CA LEU A 166 6.86 -14.74 7.22
C LEU A 166 6.31 -15.03 5.81
N PRO A 167 6.92 -14.49 4.74
CA PRO A 167 6.35 -14.59 3.40
C PRO A 167 6.40 -16.02 2.85
N GLU A 168 5.31 -16.46 2.22
CA GLU A 168 5.22 -17.80 1.62
C GLU A 168 6.24 -18.02 0.49
N SER A 169 6.76 -16.95 -0.12
CA SER A 169 7.84 -17.05 -1.11
C SER A 169 9.11 -17.72 -0.57
N LEU A 170 9.34 -17.75 0.75
CA LEU A 170 10.45 -18.50 1.37
C LEU A 170 10.33 -20.02 1.13
N ALA A 171 9.12 -20.57 1.18
CA ALA A 171 8.88 -22.00 0.89
C ALA A 171 9.16 -22.35 -0.58
N GLY A 172 9.10 -21.36 -1.48
CA GLY A 172 9.39 -21.51 -2.90
C GLY A 172 10.87 -21.47 -3.29
N LEU A 173 11.78 -21.24 -2.34
CA LEU A 173 13.22 -21.13 -2.60
C LEU A 173 13.86 -22.53 -2.64
N PRO A 174 14.35 -23.03 -3.78
CA PRO A 174 14.81 -24.41 -3.90
C PRO A 174 16.17 -24.68 -3.25
N ARG A 175 16.95 -23.64 -2.97
CA ARG A 175 18.32 -23.73 -2.43
C ARG A 175 18.47 -23.16 -1.02
N LEU A 176 17.38 -22.71 -0.40
CA LEU A 176 17.45 -22.12 0.93
C LEU A 176 18.08 -23.11 1.92
N ALA A 177 19.21 -22.70 2.49
CA ALA A 177 20.02 -23.44 3.43
C ALA A 177 19.90 -22.85 4.83
N GLU A 178 19.85 -21.52 4.95
CA GLU A 178 19.82 -20.80 6.21
C GLU A 178 18.77 -19.68 6.19
N LEU A 179 17.86 -19.72 7.15
CA LEU A 179 16.93 -18.64 7.47
C LEU A 179 17.17 -18.18 8.91
N ALA A 180 17.47 -16.90 9.08
CA ALA A 180 17.52 -16.23 10.37
C ALA A 180 16.52 -15.08 10.38
N ALA A 181 15.58 -15.13 11.32
CA ALA A 181 14.47 -14.18 11.45
C ALA A 181 14.15 -13.91 12.93
N GLU A 182 15.04 -14.31 13.85
CA GLU A 182 14.88 -14.12 15.28
C GLU A 182 14.88 -12.65 15.68
N TYR A 183 14.33 -12.35 16.86
CA TYR A 183 14.26 -10.98 17.40
C TYR A 183 13.60 -10.00 16.41
N ASN A 184 12.37 -10.33 16.02
CA ASN A 184 11.47 -9.49 15.24
C ASN A 184 10.07 -9.49 15.90
N ARG A 185 9.05 -9.04 15.18
CA ARG A 185 7.63 -9.05 15.59
C ARG A 185 6.78 -9.87 14.61
N PHE A 186 7.35 -10.92 14.00
CA PHE A 186 6.61 -11.79 13.07
C PHE A 186 5.47 -12.51 13.79
N GLU A 187 4.32 -12.61 13.14
CA GLU A 187 3.07 -13.19 13.66
C GLU A 187 2.50 -14.24 12.68
N GLY A 188 1.50 -14.99 13.13
CA GLY A 188 0.85 -16.03 12.34
C GLY A 188 1.64 -17.35 12.30
N GLU A 189 1.20 -18.24 11.42
CA GLU A 189 1.79 -19.57 11.26
C GLU A 189 3.11 -19.52 10.49
N LEU A 190 3.98 -20.50 10.78
CA LEU A 190 5.22 -20.70 10.03
C LEU A 190 4.90 -21.26 8.63
N PRO A 191 5.50 -20.72 7.55
CA PRO A 191 5.39 -21.32 6.22
C PRO A 191 6.04 -22.71 6.23
N ASP A 192 5.55 -23.59 5.37
CA ASP A 192 6.02 -24.97 5.34
C ASP A 192 7.34 -25.08 4.53
N LEU A 193 8.46 -24.97 5.24
CA LEU A 193 9.80 -24.97 4.65
C LEU A 193 10.28 -26.41 4.37
N TRP A 194 10.04 -26.90 3.17
CA TRP A 194 10.34 -28.27 2.73
C TRP A 194 11.75 -28.49 2.17
N GLN A 195 12.57 -27.45 2.10
CA GLN A 195 13.88 -27.55 1.48
C GLN A 195 14.74 -28.61 2.16
N ALA A 196 15.15 -29.62 1.39
CA ALA A 196 16.02 -30.69 1.87
C ALA A 196 17.39 -30.17 2.31
N GLY A 197 17.86 -29.08 1.69
CA GLY A 197 19.12 -28.41 2.01
C GLY A 197 19.08 -27.47 3.22
N LEU A 198 17.91 -27.22 3.83
CA LEU A 198 17.79 -26.29 4.95
C LEU A 198 18.49 -26.87 6.20
N THR A 199 19.53 -26.20 6.67
CA THR A 199 20.36 -26.59 7.82
C THR A 199 20.05 -25.76 9.06
N ALA A 200 19.51 -24.56 8.91
CA ALA A 200 19.07 -23.71 10.01
C ALA A 200 17.83 -22.89 9.64
N ALA A 201 16.89 -22.79 10.58
CA ALA A 201 15.70 -21.95 10.48
C ALA A 201 15.42 -21.33 11.86
N ASN A 202 16.11 -20.24 12.18
CA ASN A 202 15.96 -19.54 13.45
C ASN A 202 14.86 -18.49 13.36
N VAL A 203 13.81 -18.67 14.15
CA VAL A 203 12.63 -17.79 14.22
C VAL A 203 12.32 -17.41 15.67
N ALA A 204 13.29 -17.58 16.56
CA ALA A 204 13.13 -17.36 17.99
C ALA A 204 12.77 -15.89 18.31
N TYR A 205 12.13 -15.66 19.44
CA TYR A 205 11.80 -14.32 19.95
C TYR A 205 10.97 -13.50 18.94
N ASN A 206 9.84 -14.07 18.51
CA ASN A 206 8.81 -13.44 17.69
C ASN A 206 7.41 -13.61 18.33
N ASN A 207 6.35 -13.31 17.58
CA ASN A 207 4.94 -13.47 17.93
C ASN A 207 4.26 -14.61 17.12
N LEU A 208 5.03 -15.59 16.66
CA LEU A 208 4.52 -16.69 15.84
C LEU A 208 3.59 -17.61 16.63
N GLU A 209 2.66 -18.23 15.91
CA GLU A 209 1.60 -19.06 16.48
C GLU A 209 1.33 -20.32 15.67
N GLY A 210 0.62 -21.27 16.28
CA GLY A 210 0.21 -22.49 15.61
C GLY A 210 1.26 -23.61 15.63
N PRO A 211 1.00 -24.72 14.91
CA PRO A 211 1.89 -25.86 14.88
C PRO A 211 3.17 -25.55 14.10
N ILE A 212 4.30 -26.00 14.62
CA ILE A 212 5.57 -26.02 13.87
C ILE A 212 5.44 -27.05 12.75
N PRO A 213 5.64 -26.66 11.47
CA PRO A 213 5.57 -27.58 10.35
C PRO A 213 6.55 -28.75 10.49
N THR A 214 6.15 -29.93 10.02
CA THR A 214 6.94 -31.16 10.20
C THR A 214 8.33 -31.07 9.60
N GLY A 215 8.52 -30.32 8.50
CA GLY A 215 9.82 -30.05 7.91
C GLY A 215 10.79 -29.36 8.89
N LEU A 216 10.27 -28.56 9.81
CA LEU A 216 11.05 -27.80 10.79
C LEU A 216 11.29 -28.54 12.11
N SER A 217 10.57 -29.66 12.34
CA SER A 217 10.66 -30.46 13.57
C SER A 217 12.05 -31.06 13.84
N ARG A 218 12.90 -31.16 12.80
CA ARG A 218 14.28 -31.67 12.89
C ARG A 218 15.27 -30.70 13.56
N PHE A 219 14.90 -29.44 13.69
CA PHE A 219 15.78 -28.39 14.22
C PHE A 219 15.73 -28.32 15.76
N LYS A 220 16.67 -27.59 16.35
CA LYS A 220 16.72 -27.44 17.81
C LYS A 220 15.56 -26.59 18.31
N ALA A 221 14.99 -26.96 19.46
CA ALA A 221 13.93 -26.19 20.12
C ALA A 221 14.28 -24.71 20.36
N SER A 222 15.56 -24.40 20.60
CA SER A 222 16.05 -23.03 20.77
C SER A 222 15.80 -22.12 19.57
N MET A 223 15.68 -22.68 18.35
CA MET A 223 15.38 -21.91 17.13
C MET A 223 13.93 -21.41 17.08
N PHE A 224 13.05 -21.88 17.97
CA PHE A 224 11.63 -21.52 18.02
C PHE A 224 11.24 -20.87 19.36
N GLU A 225 12.19 -20.75 20.29
CA GLU A 225 11.96 -20.22 21.64
C GLU A 225 11.43 -18.78 21.61
N GLY A 226 10.73 -18.35 22.67
CA GLY A 226 10.23 -16.97 22.77
C GLY A 226 8.91 -16.71 22.03
N ASN A 227 8.48 -17.62 21.16
CA ASN A 227 7.16 -17.59 20.52
C ASN A 227 6.10 -18.25 21.41
N LYS A 228 5.27 -17.46 22.10
CA LYS A 228 4.34 -17.96 23.13
C LYS A 228 3.28 -18.94 22.62
N ASN A 229 2.89 -18.81 21.36
CA ASN A 229 1.78 -19.55 20.76
C ASN A 229 2.23 -20.63 19.77
N LEU A 230 3.54 -20.84 19.58
CA LEU A 230 4.04 -21.97 18.81
C LEU A 230 3.89 -23.27 19.62
N CYS A 231 3.54 -24.33 18.92
CA CYS A 231 3.35 -25.65 19.51
C CYS A 231 3.84 -26.76 18.58
N GLY A 232 3.97 -27.97 19.11
CA GLY A 232 4.43 -29.15 18.38
C GLY A 232 5.95 -29.29 18.34
N PRO A 233 6.47 -30.44 17.89
CA PRO A 233 7.90 -30.70 17.81
C PRO A 233 8.63 -29.65 16.95
N PRO A 234 9.82 -29.17 17.36
CA PRO A 234 10.68 -29.70 18.43
C PRO A 234 10.37 -29.16 19.82
N LEU A 235 9.34 -28.32 20.00
CA LEU A 235 8.92 -27.87 21.31
C LEU A 235 8.16 -28.98 22.04
N SER A 236 8.36 -29.08 23.35
CA SER A 236 7.59 -29.98 24.22
C SER A 236 6.16 -29.46 24.51
N ILE A 237 5.71 -28.43 23.78
CA ILE A 237 4.41 -27.79 23.95
C ILE A 237 3.41 -28.51 23.03
N PRO A 238 2.39 -29.20 23.57
CA PRO A 238 1.40 -29.87 22.74
C PRO A 238 0.53 -28.85 22.01
N CYS A 239 0.28 -29.08 20.72
CA CYS A 239 -0.76 -28.37 20.00
C CYS A 239 -2.12 -28.85 20.49
N SER A 240 -2.62 -28.19 21.54
CA SER A 240 -4.05 -28.27 21.84
C SER A 240 -4.78 -27.66 20.66
N THR A 241 -5.87 -28.26 20.20
CA THR A 241 -6.79 -27.57 19.29
C THR A 241 -7.15 -26.25 19.95
N PHE A 242 -6.53 -25.16 19.51
CA PHE A 242 -6.97 -23.81 19.81
C PHE A 242 -8.36 -23.74 19.17
N SER A 243 -9.39 -24.14 19.91
CA SER A 243 -10.70 -23.54 19.70
C SER A 243 -10.44 -22.04 19.74
N PRO A 244 -10.86 -21.27 18.72
CA PRO A 244 -10.76 -19.82 18.80
C PRO A 244 -11.35 -19.41 20.15
N PRO A 245 -10.79 -18.38 20.83
CA PRO A 245 -11.41 -17.89 22.04
C PRO A 245 -12.87 -17.62 21.69
N SER A 246 -13.79 -18.41 22.26
CA SER A 246 -15.20 -18.06 22.20
C SER A 246 -15.25 -16.61 22.67
N PRO A 247 -15.95 -15.70 21.97
CA PRO A 247 -15.99 -14.30 22.37
C PRO A 247 -16.32 -14.28 23.85
N SER A 248 -15.39 -13.79 24.67
CA SER A 248 -15.60 -13.72 26.10
C SER A 248 -16.91 -12.94 26.27
N LYS A 249 -17.93 -13.61 26.84
CA LYS A 249 -19.29 -13.07 27.00
C LYS A 249 -19.31 -11.75 27.79
N ASN A 250 -18.16 -11.36 28.34
CA ASN A 250 -17.95 -10.17 29.16
C ASN A 250 -17.79 -8.90 28.32
N ILE A 251 -17.29 -8.96 27.08
CA ILE A 251 -17.22 -7.78 26.19
C ILE A 251 -18.62 -7.40 25.69
N SER A 252 -19.49 -8.40 25.46
CA SER A 252 -20.89 -8.16 25.07
C SER A 252 -21.71 -7.52 26.19
N LEU A 253 -21.44 -7.85 27.47
CA LEU A 253 -22.16 -7.25 28.59
C LEU A 253 -21.80 -5.77 28.76
N ILE A 254 -20.53 -5.41 28.66
CA ILE A 254 -20.07 -4.01 28.80
C ILE A 254 -20.63 -3.14 27.67
N LEU A 255 -20.64 -3.64 26.42
CA LEU A 255 -21.26 -2.97 25.28
C LEU A 255 -22.78 -2.82 25.46
N LEU A 256 -23.46 -3.85 25.99
CA LEU A 256 -24.90 -3.78 26.27
C LEU A 256 -25.22 -2.72 27.34
N PHE A 257 -24.45 -2.68 28.43
CA PHE A 257 -24.58 -1.64 29.46
C PHE A 257 -24.33 -0.24 28.90
N ALA A 258 -23.31 -0.07 28.05
CA ALA A 258 -23.04 1.20 27.40
C ALA A 258 -24.20 1.67 26.50
N ILE A 259 -24.79 0.77 25.71
CA ILE A 259 -25.95 1.07 24.86
C ILE A 259 -27.18 1.44 25.70
N ILE A 260 -27.42 0.76 26.81
CA ILE A 260 -28.53 1.07 27.73
C ILE A 260 -28.34 2.47 28.34
N VAL A 261 -27.13 2.81 28.77
CA VAL A 261 -26.84 4.14 29.34
C VAL A 261 -27.01 5.25 28.29
N ILE A 262 -26.52 5.03 27.07
CA ILE A 262 -26.66 6.00 25.96
C ILE A 262 -28.13 6.19 25.60
N SER A 263 -28.89 5.10 25.46
CA SER A 263 -30.32 5.17 25.12
C SER A 263 -31.15 5.85 26.22
N LEU A 264 -30.84 5.60 27.50
CA LEU A 264 -31.48 6.31 28.61
C LEU A 264 -31.15 7.81 28.59
N GLY A 265 -29.90 8.18 28.29
CA GLY A 265 -29.48 9.56 28.14
C GLY A 265 -30.22 10.29 27.01
N VAL A 266 -30.33 9.65 25.84
CA VAL A 266 -31.08 10.19 24.70
C VAL A 266 -32.57 10.36 25.04
N LEU A 267 -33.16 9.39 25.73
CA LEU A 267 -34.57 9.47 26.16
C LEU A 267 -34.82 10.66 27.09
N LEU A 268 -33.92 10.91 28.05
CA LEU A 268 -34.03 12.06 28.96
C LEU A 268 -33.93 13.39 28.22
N VAL A 269 -33.05 13.48 27.20
CA VAL A 269 -32.94 14.68 26.35
C VAL A 269 -34.22 14.92 25.56
N ILE A 270 -34.81 13.86 24.99
CA ILE A 270 -36.08 13.96 24.25
C ILE A 270 -37.20 14.41 25.16
N ILE A 271 -37.32 13.84 26.37
CA ILE A 271 -38.31 14.26 27.36
C ILE A 271 -38.10 15.73 27.74
N GLY A 272 -36.86 16.16 27.95
CA GLY A 272 -36.53 17.56 28.20
C GLY A 272 -36.98 18.49 27.07
N LEU A 273 -36.73 18.12 25.81
CA LEU A 273 -37.18 18.87 24.64
C LEU A 273 -38.71 18.95 24.56
N ILE A 274 -39.42 17.85 24.81
CA ILE A 274 -40.89 17.83 24.84
C ILE A 274 -41.40 18.75 25.94
N MET A 275 -40.82 18.69 27.15
CA MET A 275 -41.20 19.56 28.26
C MET A 275 -40.98 21.04 27.92
N VAL A 276 -39.88 21.39 27.25
CA VAL A 276 -39.62 22.75 26.78
C VAL A 276 -40.65 23.17 25.73
N ILE A 277 -41.01 22.31 24.77
CA ILE A 277 -42.03 22.58 23.76
C ILE A 277 -43.39 22.79 24.43
N LEU A 278 -43.78 21.96 25.39
CA LEU A 278 -45.03 22.09 26.13
C LEU A 278 -45.05 23.35 27.00
N ALA A 279 -43.93 23.71 27.64
CA ALA A 279 -43.79 24.95 28.39
C ALA A 279 -43.93 26.18 27.48
N ARG A 280 -43.29 26.16 26.29
CA ARG A 280 -43.45 27.22 25.27
C ARG A 280 -44.88 27.30 24.76
N ARG A 281 -45.56 26.17 24.55
CA ARG A 281 -47.00 26.14 24.18
C ARG A 281 -47.89 26.71 25.29
N ARG A 282 -47.63 26.37 26.56
CA ARG A 282 -48.33 26.96 27.71
C ARG A 282 -48.09 28.47 27.82
N GLN A 283 -46.88 28.93 27.55
CA GLN A 283 -46.54 30.36 27.57
C GLN A 283 -47.23 31.11 26.41
N LYS A 284 -47.32 30.50 25.23
CA LYS A 284 -48.09 31.03 24.10
C LYS A 284 -49.59 31.12 24.43
N ASN A 285 -50.15 30.12 25.10
CA ASN A 285 -51.55 30.16 25.54
C ASN A 285 -51.81 31.25 26.58
N LYS A 286 -50.87 31.53 27.50
CA LYS A 286 -50.97 32.68 28.42
C LYS A 286 -50.97 34.04 27.68
N HIS A 287 -50.23 34.14 26.56
CA HIS A 287 -50.22 35.35 25.73
C HIS A 287 -51.51 35.49 24.88
N THR A 288 -52.14 34.37 24.51
CA THR A 288 -53.46 34.36 23.84
C THR A 288 -54.59 34.71 24.80
N GLU A 289 -54.51 34.32 26.08
CA GLU A 289 -55.50 34.67 27.11
C GLU A 289 -55.51 36.17 27.45
N GLN A 290 -54.39 36.88 27.27
CA GLN A 290 -54.34 38.36 27.38
C GLN A 290 -54.82 39.10 26.12
N ILE A 291 -54.87 38.44 24.95
CA ILE A 291 -55.39 39.02 23.71
C ILE A 291 -56.93 38.89 23.63
N PHE A 292 -57.52 37.91 24.33
CA PHE A 292 -58.97 37.68 24.36
C PHE A 292 -59.75 38.59 25.33
N GLN A 293 -59.07 39.45 26.11
CA GLN A 293 -59.72 40.47 26.95
C GLN A 293 -59.77 41.87 26.30
N TYR A 294 -59.12 42.09 25.16
CA TYR A 294 -59.05 43.42 24.50
C TYR A 294 -59.83 43.53 23.19
N THR A 295 -60.46 42.45 22.72
CA THR A 295 -61.25 42.43 21.48
C THR A 295 -62.68 41.98 21.76
N GLY A 296 -63.37 42.79 22.57
CA GLY A 296 -64.78 42.60 22.94
C GLY A 296 -65.55 43.91 22.94
N ALA A 297 -65.45 44.69 21.86
CA ALA A 297 -66.33 45.82 21.59
C ALA A 297 -66.34 46.13 20.09
N THR A 298 -67.23 45.46 19.35
CA THR A 298 -68.25 46.04 18.45
C THR A 298 -68.77 44.93 17.54
N ALA A 299 -70.06 44.65 17.69
CA ALA A 299 -70.82 43.68 16.92
C ALA A 299 -71.50 44.33 15.71
N ASN A 300 -72.04 43.44 14.85
CA ASN A 300 -73.01 43.64 13.76
C ASN A 300 -72.35 43.82 12.38
N ASN A 301 -72.74 43.13 11.32
CA ASN A 301 -73.69 42.03 11.07
C ASN A 301 -73.43 41.63 9.60
N GLU A 302 -73.39 40.35 9.26
CA GLU A 302 -74.10 39.73 8.12
C GLU A 302 -73.60 38.30 7.85
N SER A 303 -74.59 37.42 7.78
CA SER A 303 -74.63 36.02 7.37
C SER A 303 -74.23 35.84 5.88
N SER A 304 -73.96 34.67 5.30
CA SER A 304 -74.46 33.30 5.50
C SER A 304 -73.61 32.30 4.69
N ASP A 305 -73.65 31.04 5.12
CA ASP A 305 -73.63 29.77 4.35
C ASP A 305 -72.38 29.31 3.55
N ALA A 306 -71.67 28.37 4.20
CA ALA A 306 -71.47 26.94 3.89
C ALA A 306 -71.39 26.36 2.44
N ASP A 307 -70.74 25.19 2.42
CA ASP A 307 -70.75 24.07 1.44
C ASP A 307 -69.61 24.08 0.41
N ASP A 308 -68.68 23.10 0.52
CA ASP A 308 -68.60 21.83 -0.25
C ASP A 308 -67.90 22.08 -1.61
N GLU A 309 -67.11 21.22 -2.24
CA GLU A 309 -66.71 19.83 -2.08
C GLU A 309 -65.43 19.63 -2.93
N ALA A 310 -64.90 18.40 -2.88
CA ALA A 310 -64.24 17.60 -3.93
C ALA A 310 -63.93 18.23 -5.33
N GLU A 311 -62.91 17.86 -6.10
CA GLU A 311 -62.41 16.51 -6.39
C GLU A 311 -61.22 16.59 -7.38
N LEU A 312 -60.59 15.42 -7.58
CA LEU A 312 -59.60 15.02 -8.58
C LEU A 312 -59.65 15.70 -9.96
N GLY A 313 -58.47 15.83 -10.56
CA GLY A 313 -58.32 16.03 -12.01
C GLY A 313 -56.92 15.66 -12.48
N ALA A 314 -56.81 14.51 -13.12
CA ALA A 314 -55.58 13.90 -13.60
C ALA A 314 -55.14 14.40 -15.00
N ILE A 315 -53.83 14.30 -15.26
CA ILE A 315 -53.13 14.02 -16.54
C ILE A 315 -53.32 15.03 -17.70
N SER A 316 -52.20 15.52 -18.28
CA SER A 316 -51.87 15.31 -19.71
C SER A 316 -50.60 16.05 -20.19
N HIS A 317 -49.71 15.26 -20.80
CA HIS A 317 -48.90 15.44 -22.00
C HIS A 317 -48.27 16.78 -22.48
N GLN A 318 -47.00 16.60 -22.85
CA GLN A 318 -46.37 16.84 -24.17
C GLN A 318 -45.44 18.05 -24.42
N HIS A 319 -44.25 17.64 -24.87
CA HIS A 319 -43.44 18.14 -26.00
C HIS A 319 -42.81 19.54 -25.96
N GLY A 320 -41.52 19.56 -26.29
CA GLY A 320 -40.80 20.77 -26.66
C GLY A 320 -39.29 20.58 -26.68
N GLY A 321 -38.75 19.92 -27.72
CA GLY A 321 -37.33 19.97 -28.02
C GLY A 321 -36.94 21.36 -28.53
N HIS A 322 -35.94 21.99 -27.91
CA HIS A 322 -35.23 23.15 -28.47
C HIS A 322 -33.73 23.04 -28.16
N LYS A 323 -32.94 23.06 -29.24
CA LYS A 323 -31.49 23.28 -29.24
C LYS A 323 -31.16 24.56 -28.44
N ARG A 324 -30.21 24.48 -27.50
CA ARG A 324 -29.57 25.66 -26.91
C ARG A 324 -28.05 25.50 -26.89
N SER A 325 -27.42 26.33 -27.72
CA SER A 325 -26.17 27.06 -27.52
C SER A 325 -25.49 26.80 -26.16
N HIS A 326 -24.28 26.21 -26.20
CA HIS A 326 -23.36 26.22 -25.07
C HIS A 326 -23.03 27.67 -24.70
N LYS A 327 -23.54 28.11 -23.56
CA LYS A 327 -23.02 29.27 -22.83
C LYS A 327 -22.41 28.68 -21.56
N GLU A 328 -21.09 28.66 -21.47
CA GLU A 328 -20.37 28.19 -20.29
C GLU A 328 -20.67 29.11 -19.10
N GLU A 329 -21.38 28.59 -18.11
CA GLU A 329 -21.54 29.21 -16.79
C GLU A 329 -20.32 28.84 -15.94
N LYS A 330 -19.46 29.83 -15.68
CA LYS A 330 -18.36 29.69 -14.70
C LYS A 330 -18.93 29.36 -13.32
N GLY A 331 -18.45 28.27 -12.72
CA GLY A 331 -18.68 27.94 -11.30
C GLY A 331 -19.69 26.82 -11.00
N LYS A 332 -20.28 26.18 -12.01
CA LYS A 332 -21.20 25.05 -11.78
C LYS A 332 -20.48 23.71 -11.99
N LEU A 333 -20.52 22.83 -10.99
CA LEU A 333 -19.96 21.49 -11.07
C LEU A 333 -20.79 20.63 -12.04
N VAL A 334 -20.11 20.09 -13.05
CA VAL A 334 -20.69 19.16 -14.02
C VAL A 334 -20.35 17.75 -13.59
N PHE A 335 -21.35 16.97 -13.18
CA PHE A 335 -21.18 15.54 -12.95
C PHE A 335 -21.19 14.83 -14.30
N VAL A 336 -20.03 14.29 -14.70
CA VAL A 336 -19.90 13.49 -15.93
C VAL A 336 -20.68 12.18 -15.74
N ARG A 337 -21.94 12.16 -16.17
CA ARG A 337 -22.75 10.94 -16.22
C ARG A 337 -22.42 10.16 -17.50
N GLU A 338 -21.89 8.96 -17.26
CA GLU A 338 -21.97 7.77 -18.10
C GLU A 338 -21.53 7.87 -19.58
N ARG A 339 -20.42 7.17 -19.87
CA ARG A 339 -20.04 6.51 -21.14
C ARG A 339 -19.46 7.31 -22.31
N LYS A 340 -18.86 8.49 -22.13
CA LYS A 340 -18.11 9.13 -23.25
C LYS A 340 -16.68 9.61 -23.01
N GLN A 341 -16.14 9.52 -21.81
CA GLN A 341 -14.70 9.77 -21.59
C GLN A 341 -14.09 8.57 -20.87
N ARG A 342 -13.31 7.79 -21.63
CA ARG A 342 -12.34 6.86 -21.07
C ARG A 342 -11.08 7.67 -20.80
N PHE A 343 -10.58 7.60 -19.58
CA PHE A 343 -9.29 8.16 -19.21
C PHE A 343 -8.25 7.08 -19.51
N GLU A 344 -7.28 7.38 -20.35
CA GLU A 344 -6.15 6.48 -20.59
C GLU A 344 -5.20 6.52 -19.38
N ILE A 345 -4.41 5.48 -19.17
CA ILE A 345 -3.49 5.40 -18.02
C ILE A 345 -2.43 6.52 -18.11
N GLU A 346 -2.04 6.92 -19.31
CA GLU A 346 -1.15 8.07 -19.51
C GLU A 346 -1.75 9.40 -19.03
N ASP A 347 -3.08 9.59 -19.09
CA ASP A 347 -3.74 10.80 -18.60
C ASP A 347 -3.67 10.92 -17.07
N LEU A 348 -3.78 9.78 -16.38
CA LEU A 348 -3.69 9.68 -14.92
C LEU A 348 -2.24 9.83 -14.42
N LEU A 349 -1.26 9.36 -15.19
CA LEU A 349 0.16 9.45 -14.85
C LEU A 349 0.75 10.84 -15.09
N ARG A 350 0.12 11.68 -15.93
CA ARG A 350 0.57 13.04 -16.25
C ARG A 350 -0.05 14.13 -15.38
N ALA A 351 -1.07 13.82 -14.58
CA ALA A 351 -1.72 14.78 -13.69
C ALA A 351 -0.78 15.13 -12.52
N SER A 352 -0.25 16.36 -12.51
CA SER A 352 0.43 16.93 -11.35
C SER A 352 -0.57 17.00 -10.19
N ALA A 353 -0.48 16.04 -9.27
CA ALA A 353 -1.42 15.92 -8.16
C ALA A 353 -1.06 16.94 -7.07
N GLU A 354 -1.67 18.13 -7.12
CA GLU A 354 -1.72 19.01 -5.97
C GLU A 354 -2.71 18.41 -4.96
N ILE A 355 -2.22 18.06 -3.77
CA ILE A 355 -3.05 17.48 -2.70
C ILE A 355 -3.93 18.61 -2.15
N LEU A 356 -5.22 18.55 -2.44
CA LEU A 356 -6.20 19.50 -1.91
C LEU A 356 -6.56 19.19 -0.45
N GLY A 357 -6.41 17.92 -0.03
CA GLY A 357 -6.58 17.52 1.37
C GLY A 357 -6.90 16.04 1.57
N SER A 358 -6.66 15.55 2.79
CA SER A 358 -7.00 14.18 3.22
C SER A 358 -8.05 14.21 4.33
N GLY A 359 -9.08 13.38 4.22
CA GLY A 359 -10.09 13.18 5.27
C GLY A 359 -10.29 11.71 5.61
N ASN A 360 -11.22 11.42 6.52
CA ASN A 360 -11.46 10.05 7.03
C ASN A 360 -11.74 9.01 5.94
N PHE A 361 -12.25 9.43 4.78
CA PHE A 361 -12.59 8.54 3.68
C PHE A 361 -11.53 8.47 2.57
N GLY A 362 -10.42 9.21 2.70
CA GLY A 362 -9.31 9.22 1.75
C GLY A 362 -8.93 10.62 1.24
N SER A 363 -8.14 10.66 0.18
CA SER A 363 -7.45 11.86 -0.30
C SER A 363 -8.13 12.46 -1.53
N SER A 364 -8.17 13.79 -1.59
CA SER A 364 -8.66 14.57 -2.74
C SER A 364 -7.48 15.20 -3.49
N TYR A 365 -7.52 15.12 -4.82
CA TYR A 365 -6.49 15.63 -5.71
C TYR A 365 -7.10 16.56 -6.74
N LYS A 366 -6.41 17.65 -7.07
CA LYS A 366 -6.71 18.44 -8.27
C LYS A 366 -6.00 17.80 -9.45
N ALA A 367 -6.71 17.57 -10.55
CA ALA A 367 -6.14 17.09 -11.80
C ALA A 367 -6.55 18.04 -12.93
N ASN A 368 -5.59 18.43 -13.76
CA ASN A 368 -5.85 19.20 -14.97
C ASN A 368 -5.90 18.22 -16.15
N LEU A 369 -7.01 18.19 -16.89
CA LEU A 369 -7.11 17.39 -18.11
C LEU A 369 -6.37 18.11 -19.25
N PHE A 370 -5.73 17.35 -20.14
CA PHE A 370 -4.79 17.87 -21.15
C PHE A 370 -5.40 18.97 -22.06
N ASP A 371 -6.72 18.95 -22.27
CA ASP A 371 -7.48 19.97 -23.01
C ASP A 371 -8.87 20.24 -22.36
N GLY A 372 -8.98 20.09 -21.04
CA GLY A 372 -10.27 20.10 -20.34
C GLY A 372 -10.28 20.90 -19.03
N PRO A 373 -11.45 21.05 -18.40
CA PRO A 373 -11.55 21.72 -17.11
C PRO A 373 -10.75 20.97 -16.05
N ALA A 374 -10.26 21.70 -15.04
CA ALA A 374 -9.68 21.09 -13.85
C ALA A 374 -10.76 20.28 -13.10
N VAL A 375 -10.42 19.06 -12.72
CA VAL A 375 -11.30 18.13 -12.01
C VAL A 375 -10.73 17.78 -10.64
N VAL A 376 -11.62 17.43 -9.71
CA VAL A 376 -11.23 16.92 -8.39
C VAL A 376 -11.45 15.42 -8.36
N VAL A 377 -10.38 14.69 -8.06
CA VAL A 377 -10.38 13.23 -7.98
C VAL A 377 -10.27 12.82 -6.51
N LYS A 378 -11.22 12.03 -6.03
CA LYS A 378 -11.21 11.47 -4.67
C LYS A 378 -10.78 10.01 -4.72
N ARG A 379 -9.68 9.67 -4.04
CA ARG A 379 -9.26 8.27 -3.82
C ARG A 379 -9.73 7.81 -2.45
N PHE A 380 -10.58 6.78 -2.42
CA PHE A 380 -11.05 6.19 -1.17
C PHE A 380 -10.04 5.18 -0.62
N ARG A 381 -9.90 5.13 0.72
CA ARG A 381 -9.06 4.12 1.40
C ARG A 381 -9.74 2.75 1.47
N GLU A 382 -11.06 2.72 1.68
CA GLU A 382 -11.88 1.49 1.66
C GLU A 382 -13.21 1.77 0.95
N MET A 383 -13.62 0.87 0.06
CA MET A 383 -14.90 0.93 -0.68
C MET A 383 -15.99 0.05 -0.05
N LYS A 384 -15.71 -0.59 1.11
CA LYS A 384 -16.67 -1.50 1.74
C LYS A 384 -17.76 -0.70 2.46
N GLY A 385 -18.95 -0.68 1.86
CA GLY A 385 -20.19 -0.26 2.54
C GLY A 385 -20.72 1.14 2.22
N LEU A 386 -20.04 1.94 1.39
CA LEU A 386 -20.62 3.23 0.96
C LEU A 386 -21.67 3.00 -0.13
N GLY A 387 -22.92 3.38 0.17
CA GLY A 387 -24.00 3.38 -0.81
C GLY A 387 -23.75 4.40 -1.93
N ARG A 388 -24.26 4.11 -3.14
CA ARG A 388 -24.16 5.03 -4.31
C ARG A 388 -24.70 6.43 -3.98
N GLU A 389 -25.70 6.53 -3.11
CA GLU A 389 -26.32 7.77 -2.68
C GLU A 389 -25.44 8.56 -1.69
N GLU A 390 -24.81 7.88 -0.73
CA GLU A 390 -23.85 8.49 0.21
C GLU A 390 -22.63 9.04 -0.53
N PHE A 391 -22.16 8.31 -1.54
CA PHE A 391 -21.10 8.78 -2.44
C PHE A 391 -21.50 10.06 -3.17
N GLN A 392 -22.73 10.13 -3.70
CA GLN A 392 -23.20 11.31 -4.43
C GLN A 392 -23.36 12.53 -3.52
N GLU A 393 -23.94 12.35 -2.33
CA GLU A 393 -24.11 13.46 -1.37
C GLU A 393 -22.76 13.97 -0.85
N TYR A 394 -21.78 13.08 -0.68
CA TYR A 394 -20.43 13.48 -0.28
C TYR A 394 -19.71 14.29 -1.36
N MET A 395 -19.80 13.85 -2.62
CA MET A 395 -19.22 14.59 -3.75
C MET A 395 -19.92 15.94 -3.96
N ARG A 396 -21.23 16.03 -3.69
CA ARG A 396 -21.98 17.29 -3.70
C ARG A 396 -21.44 18.28 -2.67
N ARG A 397 -21.25 17.85 -1.42
CA ARG A 397 -20.72 18.69 -0.33
C ARG A 397 -19.28 19.15 -0.57
N LEU A 398 -18.42 18.27 -1.09
CA LEU A 398 -17.05 18.63 -1.50
C LEU A 398 -17.05 19.71 -2.57
N GLY A 399 -17.98 19.60 -3.52
CA GLY A 399 -18.21 20.59 -4.54
C GLY A 399 -18.63 21.96 -4.02
N ASP A 400 -19.57 21.98 -3.08
CA ASP A 400 -20.06 23.20 -2.44
C ASP A 400 -18.95 23.89 -1.60
N CYS A 401 -18.05 23.14 -0.97
CA CYS A 401 -16.91 23.70 -0.23
C CYS A 401 -15.85 24.36 -1.13
N LEU A 402 -15.65 23.87 -2.35
CA LEU A 402 -14.63 24.37 -3.27
C LEU A 402 -15.06 25.63 -4.05
N THR A 403 -16.34 26.03 -3.96
CA THR A 403 -16.88 27.22 -4.61
C THR A 403 -16.92 28.45 -3.69
N LEU A 404 -16.54 28.28 -2.41
CA LEU A 404 -16.52 29.34 -1.39
C LEU A 404 -15.12 29.93 -1.11
N THR A 405 -14.12 29.53 -1.90
CA THR A 405 -12.75 30.09 -1.94
C THR A 405 -12.46 30.57 -3.34
#